data_AF-D6GTU4-F1
#
_entry.id   AF-D6GTU4-F1
#
_cell.length_a   1.000
_cell.length_b   1.000
_cell.length_c   1.000
_cell.angle_alpha   90.00
_cell.angle_beta   90.00
_cell.angle_gamma   90.00
#
_symmetry.space_group_name_H-M   'P 1'
#
loop_
_entity.id
_entity.type
_entity.pdbx_description
1 polymer ?
#
loop_
_entity_poly.entity_id
_entity_poly.type
_entity_poly.pdbx_seq_one_letter_code
_entity_poly.pdbx_strand_id
1 'polypeptide(L)'
;MVEVYFKSILISIPFAAIGCWLAFCWDWEMYGLFGGPIIGLIMAWIYICKHIDSTKNRIRLFLSNPVLYYLLFILWAVYDFSTSDGGFWQV
;
A
#
# COMPACT_ATOMS: atom_id res chain seq x y z
N MET A 1 -0.45 11.29 -18.35
CA MET A 1 -0.27 11.29 -16.87
C MET A 1 -1.44 10.65 -16.14
N VAL A 2 -2.68 11.06 -16.42
CA VAL A 2 -3.89 10.46 -15.79
C VAL A 2 -4.03 8.96 -16.10
N GLU A 3 -3.76 8.53 -17.33
CA GLU A 3 -3.77 7.10 -17.67
C GLU A 3 -2.74 6.29 -16.86
N VAL A 4 -1.51 6.80 -16.77
CA VAL A 4 -0.42 6.15 -16.01
C VAL A 4 -0.76 6.07 -14.51
N TYR A 5 -1.43 7.09 -13.99
CA TYR A 5 -1.97 7.10 -12.62
C TYR A 5 -2.99 5.98 -12.41
N PHE A 6 -4.03 5.90 -13.25
CA PHE A 6 -5.04 4.84 -13.09
C PHE A 6 -4.46 3.44 -13.26
N LYS A 7 -3.53 3.25 -14.21
CA LYS A 7 -2.85 1.97 -14.40
C LYS A 7 -1.97 1.60 -13.20
N SER A 8 -1.26 2.55 -12.59
CA SER A 8 -0.45 2.25 -11.40
C SER A 8 -1.31 1.84 -10.20
N ILE A 9 -2.50 2.42 -10.06
CA ILE A 9 -3.49 2.03 -9.04
C ILE A 9 -4.07 0.65 -9.31
N LEU A 10 -4.47 0.38 -10.56
CA LEU A 10 -4.98 -0.93 -10.98
C LEU A 10 -3.93 -2.03 -10.79
N ILE A 11 -2.64 -1.70 -10.89
CA ILE A 11 -1.55 -2.62 -10.56
C ILE A 11 -1.49 -2.87 -9.06
N SER A 12 -1.53 -1.84 -8.20
CA SER A 12 -1.28 -2.01 -6.77
C SER A 12 -2.46 -2.58 -5.97
N ILE A 13 -3.71 -2.29 -6.36
CA ILE A 13 -4.92 -2.72 -5.63
C ILE A 13 -5.03 -4.25 -5.51
N PRO A 14 -4.86 -5.05 -6.57
CA PRO A 14 -4.96 -6.51 -6.48
C PRO A 14 -3.96 -7.11 -5.50
N PHE A 15 -2.72 -6.61 -5.45
CA PHE A 15 -1.73 -7.11 -4.48
C PHE A 15 -2.11 -6.76 -3.05
N ALA A 16 -2.64 -5.55 -2.81
CA ALA A 16 -3.14 -5.19 -1.48
C ALA A 16 -4.33 -6.07 -1.06
N ALA A 17 -5.26 -6.33 -1.99
CA ALA A 17 -6.43 -7.18 -1.74
C ALA A 17 -6.04 -8.65 -1.47
N ILE A 18 -5.13 -9.20 -2.27
CA ILE A 18 -4.60 -10.56 -2.06
C ILE A 18 -3.82 -10.63 -0.74
N GLY A 19 -3.03 -9.61 -0.41
CA GLY A 19 -2.34 -9.53 0.87
C GLY A 19 -3.30 -9.54 2.06
N CYS A 20 -4.37 -8.75 2.00
CA CYS A 20 -5.44 -8.77 3.00
C CYS A 20 -6.08 -10.16 3.10
N TRP A 21 -6.43 -10.75 1.97
CA TRP A 21 -7.03 -12.09 1.93
C TRP A 21 -6.12 -13.14 2.59
N LEU A 22 -4.83 -13.14 2.26
CA LEU A 22 -3.86 -14.05 2.87
C LEU A 22 -3.74 -13.84 4.38
N ALA A 23 -3.77 -12.58 4.83
CA ALA A 23 -3.71 -12.26 6.26
C ALA A 23 -4.90 -12.81 7.03
N PHE A 24 -6.12 -12.68 6.50
CA PHE A 24 -7.35 -13.07 7.21
C PHE A 24 -7.77 -14.53 7.00
N CYS A 25 -7.41 -15.14 5.87
CA CYS A 25 -7.91 -16.47 5.49
C CYS A 25 -6.86 -17.58 5.58
N TRP A 26 -5.58 -17.25 5.72
CA TRP A 26 -4.49 -18.24 5.65
C TRP A 26 -3.44 -18.12 6.77
N ASP A 27 -3.71 -17.34 7.82
CA ASP A 27 -2.80 -17.10 8.96
C ASP A 27 -1.45 -16.44 8.56
N TRP A 28 -1.41 -15.69 7.46
CA TRP A 28 -0.22 -14.92 7.08
C TRP A 28 -0.11 -13.58 7.83
N GLU A 29 -1.09 -13.26 8.69
CA GLU A 29 -1.13 -12.11 9.60
C GLU A 29 -0.44 -10.85 9.04
N MET A 30 0.63 -10.39 9.71
CA MET A 30 1.41 -9.20 9.36
C MET A 30 2.10 -9.34 8.00
N TYR A 31 2.55 -10.55 7.61
CA TYR A 31 3.18 -10.76 6.31
C TYR A 31 2.20 -10.51 5.15
N GLY A 32 0.92 -10.88 5.32
CA GLY A 32 -0.12 -10.58 4.34
C GLY A 32 -0.46 -9.07 4.31
N LEU A 33 -0.68 -8.49 5.49
CA LEU A 33 -1.06 -7.07 5.65
C LEU A 33 0.00 -6.10 5.12
N PHE A 34 1.29 -6.38 5.31
CA PHE A 34 2.37 -5.53 4.81
C PHE A 34 2.87 -5.98 3.43
N GLY A 35 3.05 -7.28 3.23
CA GLY A 35 3.71 -7.83 2.03
C GLY A 35 2.94 -7.52 0.74
N GLY A 36 1.62 -7.74 0.74
CA GLY A 36 0.78 -7.47 -0.43
C GLY A 36 0.87 -6.02 -0.90
N PRO A 37 0.54 -5.03 -0.04
CA PRO A 37 0.66 -3.61 -0.39
C PRO A 37 2.07 -3.20 -0.82
N ILE A 38 3.13 -3.67 -0.15
CA ILE A 38 4.52 -3.33 -0.52
C ILE A 38 4.86 -3.85 -1.92
N ILE A 39 4.53 -5.10 -2.23
CA ILE A 39 4.75 -5.69 -3.57
C ILE A 39 3.97 -4.90 -4.62
N GLY A 40 2.70 -4.58 -4.33
CA GLY A 40 1.86 -3.77 -5.23
C GLY A 40 2.45 -2.39 -5.52
N LEU A 41 3.00 -1.73 -4.50
CA LEU A 41 3.66 -0.43 -4.64
C LEU A 41 4.96 -0.52 -5.43
N ILE A 42 5.78 -1.56 -5.23
CA ILE A 42 7.00 -1.79 -6.03
C ILE A 42 6.64 -1.95 -7.51
N MET A 43 5.62 -2.77 -7.82
CA MET A 43 5.16 -2.96 -9.19
C MET A 43 4.60 -1.67 -9.81
N ALA A 44 3.82 -0.91 -9.04
CA ALA A 44 3.33 0.40 -9.46
C ALA A 44 4.48 1.38 -9.72
N TRP A 45 5.52 1.38 -8.89
CA TRP A 45 6.71 2.22 -9.05
C TRP A 45 7.51 1.89 -10.31
N ILE A 46 7.73 0.60 -10.58
CA ILE A 46 8.39 0.14 -11.82
C ILE A 46 7.59 0.60 -13.04
N TYR A 47 6.27 0.46 -13.00
CA TYR A 47 5.39 0.91 -14.08
C TYR A 47 5.49 2.43 -14.31
N ILE A 48 5.44 3.23 -13.25
CA ILE A 48 5.58 4.69 -13.31
C ILE A 48 6.96 5.09 -13.89
N CYS A 49 8.04 4.46 -13.41
CA CYS A 49 9.40 4.72 -13.89
C CYS A 49 9.56 4.44 -15.40
N LYS A 50 8.86 3.42 -15.91
CA LYS A 50 8.90 3.05 -17.32
C LYS A 50 8.13 4.00 -18.25
N HIS A 51 7.14 4.75 -17.73
CA HIS A 51 6.21 5.53 -18.57
C HIS A 51 6.27 7.05 -18.34
N ILE A 52 7.07 7.51 -17.38
CA ILE A 52 7.21 8.94 -17.06
C ILE A 52 8.70 9.23 -16.96
N ASP A 53 9.23 10.22 -17.66
CA ASP A 53 10.67 10.54 -17.59
C ASP A 53 11.02 11.48 -16.44
N SER A 54 10.13 12.43 -16.15
CA SER A 54 10.36 13.42 -15.09
C SER A 54 10.28 12.80 -13.70
N THR A 55 11.39 12.81 -12.96
CA THR A 55 11.47 12.36 -11.56
C THR A 55 10.41 13.02 -10.67
N LYS A 56 10.18 14.33 -10.85
CA LYS A 56 9.16 15.07 -10.08
C LYS A 56 7.75 14.48 -10.31
N ASN A 57 7.41 14.16 -11.55
CA ASN A 57 6.12 13.57 -11.88
C ASN A 57 6.00 12.12 -11.41
N ARG A 58 7.10 11.33 -11.47
CA ARG A 58 7.13 9.97 -10.92
C ARG A 58 6.77 9.96 -9.44
N ILE A 59 7.46 10.78 -8.65
CA ILE A 59 7.25 10.89 -7.21
C ILE A 59 5.83 11.35 -6.92
N ARG A 60 5.33 12.39 -7.61
CA ARG A 60 3.97 12.89 -7.42
C ARG A 60 2.92 11.81 -7.68
N LEU A 61 3.07 11.03 -8.75
CA LEU A 61 2.16 9.93 -9.09
C LEU A 61 2.20 8.80 -8.06
N PHE A 62 3.40 8.44 -7.61
CA PHE A 62 3.58 7.40 -6.60
C PHE A 62 2.98 7.80 -5.26
N LEU A 63 3.24 9.03 -4.81
CA LEU A 63 2.65 9.57 -3.59
C LEU A 63 1.13 9.68 -3.66
N SER A 64 0.55 9.78 -4.86
CA SER A 64 -0.91 9.83 -5.04
C SER A 64 -1.56 8.45 -5.02
N ASN A 65 -0.80 7.35 -4.87
CA ASN A 65 -1.36 6.00 -4.89
C ASN A 65 -2.11 5.70 -3.57
N PRO A 66 -3.41 5.35 -3.59
CA PRO A 66 -4.18 5.06 -2.38
C PRO A 66 -3.61 3.88 -1.57
N VAL A 67 -2.95 2.92 -2.22
CA VAL A 67 -2.32 1.78 -1.53
C VAL A 67 -1.17 2.22 -0.63
N LEU A 68 -0.50 3.34 -0.95
CA LEU A 68 0.52 3.92 -0.08
C LEU A 68 -0.09 4.41 1.23
N TYR A 69 -1.21 5.12 1.15
CA TYR A 69 -1.92 5.61 2.32
C TYR A 69 -2.53 4.47 3.15
N TYR A 70 -3.01 3.43 2.48
CA TYR A 70 -3.42 2.20 3.16
C TYR A 70 -2.27 1.56 3.96
N LEU A 71 -1.09 1.44 3.37
CA LEU A 71 0.10 0.91 4.05
C LEU A 71 0.52 1.78 5.24
N LEU A 72 0.52 3.11 5.07
CA LEU A 72 0.84 4.06 6.14
C LEU A 72 -0.16 3.96 7.30
N PHE A 73 -1.45 3.78 7.00
CA PHE A 73 -2.48 3.60 8.01
C PHE A 73 -2.27 2.31 8.81
N ILE A 74 -1.95 1.19 8.17
CA ILE A 74 -1.64 -0.06 8.88
C ILE A 74 -0.43 0.11 9.79
N LEU A 75 0.65 0.73 9.29
CA LEU A 75 1.85 1.00 10.09
C LEU A 75 1.53 1.82 11.33
N TRP A 76 0.73 2.87 11.16
CA TRP A 76 0.29 3.71 12.26
C TRP A 76 -0.58 2.94 13.26
N ALA A 77 -1.54 2.14 12.78
CA ALA A 77 -2.40 1.32 13.64
C ALA A 77 -1.57 0.32 14.45
N VAL A 78 -0.64 -0.40 13.82
CA VAL A 78 0.26 -1.35 14.52
C VAL A 78 1.14 -0.63 15.54
N TYR A 79 1.65 0.55 15.20
CA TYR A 79 2.42 1.35 16.15
C TYR A 79 1.57 1.76 17.36
N ASP A 80 0.37 2.29 17.15
CA ASP A 80 -0.54 2.73 18.21
C ASP A 80 -0.94 1.58 19.15
N PHE A 81 -1.24 0.39 18.59
CA PHE A 81 -1.50 -0.83 19.38
C PHE A 81 -0.26 -1.32 20.13
N SER A 82 0.95 -1.09 19.62
CA SER A 82 2.18 -1.51 20.30
C SER A 82 2.59 -0.60 21.46
N THR A 83 2.16 0.66 21.44
CA THR A 83 2.53 1.67 22.46
C THR A 83 1.43 1.92 23.48
N SER A 84 0.21 1.44 23.23
CA SER A 84 -0.95 1.66 24.10
C SER A 84 -1.41 0.36 24.74
N ASP A 85 -1.30 0.23 26.07
CA ASP A 85 -1.94 -0.84 26.87
C ASP A 85 -3.50 -0.80 26.83
N GLY A 86 -4.11 -0.06 25.89
CA GLY A 86 -5.57 0.15 25.76
C GLY A 86 -5.97 1.03 24.58
N GLY A 87 -5.51 0.72 23.36
CA GLY A 87 -5.61 1.56 22.15
C GLY A 87 -6.98 2.17 21.79
N PHE A 88 -6.96 3.15 20.87
CA PHE A 88 -8.03 4.08 20.43
C PHE A 88 -9.43 3.50 20.15
N TRP A 89 -9.56 2.18 20.04
CA TRP A 89 -10.82 1.46 19.82
C TRP A 89 -11.58 1.09 21.10
N GLN A 90 -11.15 1.54 22.28
CA GLN A 90 -11.89 1.38 23.54
C GLN A 90 -12.97 2.46 23.77
N VAL A 91 -13.78 2.77 22.76
CA VAL A 91 -15.01 3.59 22.91
C VAL A 91 -16.24 2.69 22.89
#